data_AF-A0A843HU08-F1
#
_entry.id   AF-A0A843HU08-F1
#
_cell.length_a   1.000
_cell.length_b   1.000
_cell.length_c   1.000
_cell.angle_alpha   90.00
_cell.angle_beta   90.00
_cell.angle_gamma   90.00
#
_symmetry.space_group_name_H-M   'P 1'
#
loop_
_entity.id
_entity.type
_entity.pdbx_description
1 polymer ?
#
loop_
_entity_poly.entity_id
_entity_poly.type
_entity_poly.pdbx_seq_one_letter_code
_entity_poly.pdbx_strand_id
1 'polypeptide(L)'
;TFIPEDLRNDNSKPIGNFKKVLTVKSLKHTQGQDGSIVTTLIDYLLSNEIVTEALIVDKQDHLAWKPYAKLTNAIDEVIKSGGTKYSVCPVFKPLRDLKEDSLQNIDEGVN
;
A
#
# COMPACT_ATOMS: atom_id res chain seq x y z
N THR A 1 -0.60 -19.35 -28.30
CA THR A 1 0.29 -18.18 -28.42
C THR A 1 1.67 -18.57 -27.97
N PHE A 2 2.70 -18.38 -28.81
CA PHE A 2 4.09 -18.66 -28.47
C PHE A 2 4.62 -17.55 -27.54
N ILE A 3 5.22 -17.92 -26.40
CA ILE A 3 5.90 -16.99 -25.49
C ILE A 3 7.42 -17.27 -25.58
N PRO A 4 8.23 -16.29 -26.01
CA PRO A 4 9.68 -16.39 -26.05
C PRO A 4 10.27 -16.83 -24.71
N GLU A 5 11.29 -17.70 -24.73
CA GLU A 5 11.93 -18.29 -23.54
C GLU A 5 12.42 -17.24 -22.52
N ASP A 6 12.87 -16.08 -22.99
CA ASP A 6 13.35 -14.94 -22.21
C ASP A 6 12.25 -14.16 -21.49
N LEU A 7 11.00 -14.27 -21.98
CA LEU A 7 9.81 -13.69 -21.36
C LEU A 7 9.04 -14.71 -20.52
N ARG A 8 9.54 -15.95 -20.41
CA ARG A 8 8.95 -16.94 -19.52
C ARG A 8 9.34 -16.61 -18.09
N ASN A 9 8.37 -16.74 -17.20
CA ASN A 9 8.62 -16.62 -15.78
C ASN A 9 9.60 -17.72 -15.36
N ASP A 10 10.74 -17.36 -14.77
CA ASP A 10 11.66 -18.33 -14.18
C ASP A 10 10.99 -18.95 -12.95
N ASN A 11 10.37 -20.11 -13.16
CA ASN A 11 9.67 -20.86 -12.12
C ASN A 11 10.62 -21.64 -11.20
N SER A 12 11.96 -21.49 -11.32
CA SER A 12 12.91 -22.14 -10.41
C SER A 12 12.75 -21.68 -8.96
N LYS A 13 12.22 -20.46 -8.75
CA LYS A 13 11.96 -19.87 -7.43
C LYS A 13 10.49 -19.42 -7.34
N PRO A 14 9.55 -20.34 -7.08
CA PRO A 14 8.11 -20.06 -7.17
C PRO A 14 7.61 -18.98 -6.18
N ILE A 15 8.35 -18.73 -5.09
CA ILE A 15 8.02 -17.73 -4.06
C ILE A 15 9.09 -16.63 -3.94
N GLY A 16 10.06 -16.59 -4.87
CA GLY A 16 11.16 -15.61 -4.86
C GLY A 16 12.22 -15.84 -3.78
N ASN A 17 13.04 -14.82 -3.52
CA ASN A 17 14.09 -14.85 -2.49
C ASN A 17 13.56 -14.25 -1.17
N PHE A 18 13.72 -14.95 -0.06
CA PHE A 18 13.29 -14.49 1.27
C PHE A 18 14.33 -14.82 2.34
N LYS A 19 14.37 -14.05 3.43
CA LYS A 19 15.20 -14.37 4.60
C LYS A 19 14.52 -15.37 5.53
N LYS A 20 13.22 -15.18 5.78
CA LYS A 20 12.38 -16.02 6.65
C LYS A 20 10.92 -15.96 6.19
N VAL A 21 10.16 -17.03 6.43
CA VAL A 21 8.70 -17.09 6.25
C VAL A 21 8.11 -17.45 7.61
N LEU A 22 7.15 -16.66 8.08
CA LEU A 22 6.56 -16.78 9.41
C LEU A 22 5.04 -16.70 9.33
N THR A 23 4.36 -17.41 10.22
CA THR A 23 2.92 -17.25 10.44
C THR A 23 2.73 -16.36 11.65
N VAL A 24 2.08 -15.22 11.46
CA VAL A 24 1.89 -14.20 12.50
C VAL A 24 0.48 -13.62 12.42
N LYS A 25 0.00 -13.10 13.55
CA LYS A 25 -1.26 -12.36 13.67
C LYS A 25 -1.05 -11.14 14.56
N SER A 26 -1.69 -10.04 14.22
CA SER A 26 -1.68 -8.82 15.01
C SER A 26 -2.39 -9.02 16.34
N LEU A 27 -1.83 -8.41 17.39
CA LEU A 27 -2.48 -8.28 18.70
C LEU A 27 -3.29 -6.97 18.82
N LYS A 28 -2.91 -5.93 18.07
CA LYS A 28 -3.49 -4.58 18.16
C LYS A 28 -4.74 -4.44 17.28
N HIS A 29 -4.71 -5.02 16.07
CA HIS A 29 -5.79 -4.89 15.08
C HIS A 29 -6.44 -6.24 14.80
N THR A 30 -7.77 -6.28 14.88
CA THR A 30 -8.56 -7.51 14.69
C THR A 30 -9.54 -7.44 13.52
N GLN A 31 -9.74 -6.26 12.93
CA GLN A 31 -10.73 -6.02 11.87
C GLN A 31 -10.18 -6.09 10.43
N GLY A 32 -8.94 -6.53 10.23
CA GLY A 32 -8.41 -6.81 8.91
C GLY A 32 -8.89 -8.16 8.34
N GLN A 33 -8.50 -8.45 7.10
CA GLN A 33 -8.92 -9.68 6.41
C GLN A 33 -8.38 -10.96 7.05
N ASP A 34 -7.04 -11.06 7.14
CA ASP A 34 -6.36 -12.23 7.69
C ASP A 34 -5.85 -11.91 9.11
N GLY A 35 -4.54 -12.02 9.32
CA GLY A 35 -3.90 -11.67 10.59
C GLY A 35 -3.77 -10.16 10.85
N SER A 36 -4.38 -9.29 10.04
CA SER A 36 -4.26 -7.82 10.11
C SER A 36 -2.81 -7.29 10.10
N ILE A 37 -1.88 -8.06 9.53
CA ILE A 37 -0.44 -7.77 9.60
C ILE A 37 -0.06 -6.52 8.81
N VAL A 38 -0.61 -6.36 7.60
CA VAL A 38 -0.31 -5.19 6.75
C VAL A 38 -0.70 -3.90 7.47
N THR A 39 -1.92 -3.83 8.00
CA THR A 39 -2.42 -2.68 8.77
C THR A 39 -1.54 -2.39 9.99
N THR A 40 -1.15 -3.42 10.75
CA THR A 40 -0.28 -3.25 11.92
C THR A 40 1.12 -2.78 11.57
N LEU A 41 1.69 -3.25 10.46
CA LEU A 41 3.01 -2.82 10.03
C LEU A 41 3.00 -1.34 9.64
N ILE A 42 1.98 -0.90 8.88
CA ILE A 42 1.84 0.50 8.47
C ILE A 42 1.61 1.40 9.68
N ASP A 43 0.71 1.02 10.58
CA ASP A 43 0.46 1.74 11.84
C ASP A 43 1.74 1.89 12.67
N TYR A 44 2.53 0.83 12.81
CA TYR A 44 3.82 0.90 13.49
C TYR A 44 4.79 1.87 12.81
N LEU A 45 4.91 1.82 11.48
CA LEU A 45 5.82 2.69 10.73
C LEU A 45 5.44 4.17 10.86
N LEU A 46 4.14 4.50 10.76
CA LEU A 46 3.63 5.87 10.92
C LEU A 46 3.75 6.36 12.37
N SER A 47 3.35 5.54 13.35
CA SER A 47 3.38 5.91 14.78
C SER A 47 4.79 6.12 15.32
N ASN A 48 5.80 5.53 14.68
CA ASN A 48 7.22 5.70 15.06
C ASN A 48 7.97 6.64 14.10
N GLU A 49 7.26 7.36 13.23
CA GLU A 49 7.85 8.34 12.29
C GLU A 49 8.95 7.75 11.38
N ILE A 50 8.86 6.44 11.10
CA ILE A 50 9.78 5.76 10.17
C ILE A 50 9.43 6.12 8.71
N VAL A 51 8.15 6.43 8.46
CA VAL A 51 7.63 6.93 7.19
C VAL A 51 6.71 8.13 7.45
N THR A 52 6.60 9.03 6.48
CA THR A 52 5.73 10.22 6.56
C THR A 52 4.28 9.91 6.23
N GLU A 53 4.06 9.13 5.18
CA GLU A 53 2.75 8.76 4.66
C GLU A 53 2.74 7.31 4.16
N ALA A 54 1.56 6.72 4.12
CA ALA A 54 1.31 5.41 3.57
C ALA A 54 0.34 5.50 2.38
N LEU A 55 0.68 4.79 1.30
CA LEU A 55 -0.21 4.58 0.18
C LEU A 55 -1.17 3.42 0.49
N ILE A 56 -2.44 3.72 0.68
CA ILE A 56 -3.48 2.76 1.05
C ILE A 56 -4.58 2.68 -0.01
N VAL A 57 -5.35 1.58 0.02
CA VAL A 57 -6.53 1.38 -0.84
C VAL A 57 -7.78 1.27 0.03
N ASP A 58 -8.66 2.26 -0.08
CA ASP A 58 -9.94 2.31 0.61
C ASP A 58 -11.09 2.08 -0.37
N LYS A 59 -12.33 1.97 0.13
CA LYS A 59 -13.55 1.83 -0.68
C LYS A 59 -14.37 3.10 -0.67
N GLN A 60 -15.01 3.43 -1.78
CA GLN A 60 -15.97 4.54 -1.82
C GLN A 60 -17.27 4.11 -1.14
N ASP A 61 -17.71 4.84 -0.12
CA ASP A 61 -18.91 4.45 0.65
C ASP A 61 -20.21 4.58 -0.17
N HIS A 62 -20.22 5.44 -1.20
CA HIS A 62 -21.37 5.68 -2.09
C HIS A 62 -21.37 4.82 -3.37
N LEU A 63 -20.26 4.12 -3.68
CA LEU A 63 -20.17 3.21 -4.81
C LEU A 63 -19.75 1.83 -4.30
N ALA A 64 -20.68 0.88 -4.36
CA ALA A 64 -20.54 -0.46 -3.81
C ALA A 64 -19.14 -1.06 -4.06
N TRP A 65 -18.29 -1.00 -3.03
CA TRP A 65 -16.94 -1.57 -3.00
C TRP A 65 -15.94 -1.06 -4.04
N LYS A 66 -16.20 0.07 -4.70
CA LYS A 66 -15.26 0.64 -5.67
C LYS A 66 -13.97 1.08 -4.96
N PRO A 67 -12.81 0.47 -5.25
CA PRO A 67 -11.57 0.81 -4.57
C PRO A 67 -11.01 2.13 -5.10
N TYR A 68 -10.36 2.89 -4.23
CA TYR A 68 -9.56 4.05 -4.60
C TYR A 68 -8.30 4.09 -3.74
N ALA A 69 -7.19 4.51 -4.36
CA ALA A 69 -5.93 4.68 -3.66
C ALA A 69 -5.81 6.12 -3.15
N LYS A 70 -5.20 6.29 -1.98
CA LYS A 70 -4.85 7.59 -1.41
C LYS A 70 -3.59 7.50 -0.56
N LEU A 71 -2.91 8.63 -0.39
CA LEU A 71 -1.86 8.82 0.62
C LEU A 71 -2.51 9.28 1.92
N THR A 72 -1.98 8.84 3.05
CA THR A 72 -2.42 9.28 4.36
C THR A 72 -1.34 9.06 5.41
N ASN A 73 -1.34 9.91 6.44
CA ASN A 73 -0.59 9.70 7.67
C ASN A 73 -1.52 9.36 8.86
N ALA A 74 -2.84 9.34 8.64
CA ALA A 74 -3.82 9.12 9.70
C ALA A 74 -4.04 7.63 9.97
N ILE A 75 -3.74 7.21 11.20
CA ILE A 75 -3.86 5.80 11.63
C ILE A 75 -5.29 5.27 11.46
N ASP A 76 -6.31 6.07 11.75
CA ASP A 76 -7.71 5.68 11.60
C ASP A 76 -8.08 5.34 10.15
N GLU A 77 -7.49 6.06 9.19
CA GLU A 77 -7.71 5.78 7.77
C GLU A 77 -7.02 4.49 7.33
N VAL A 78 -5.82 4.22 7.86
CA VAL A 78 -5.10 2.96 7.65
C VAL A 78 -5.93 1.78 8.18
N ILE A 79 -6.48 1.90 9.39
CA ILE A 79 -7.33 0.85 9.98
C ILE A 79 -8.60 0.67 9.15
N LYS A 80 -9.30 1.76 8.79
CA LYS A 80 -10.52 1.73 7.97
C LYS A 80 -10.29 1.05 6.61
N SER A 81 -9.13 1.27 6.00
CA SER A 81 -8.79 0.72 4.68
C SER A 81 -8.57 -0.80 4.68
N GLY A 82 -8.50 -1.43 5.86
CA GLY A 82 -8.35 -2.87 6.02
C GLY A 82 -9.33 -3.70 5.18
N GLY A 83 -8.91 -4.91 4.83
CA GLY A 83 -9.70 -5.83 4.00
C GLY A 83 -9.37 -5.75 2.50
N THR A 84 -9.42 -6.88 1.80
CA THR A 84 -9.26 -6.90 0.34
C THR A 84 -10.47 -6.30 -0.36
N LYS A 85 -10.19 -5.44 -1.35
CA LYS A 85 -11.16 -4.99 -2.35
C LYS A 85 -10.87 -5.75 -3.64
N TYR A 86 -11.75 -6.68 -4.00
CA TYR A 86 -11.59 -7.58 -5.16
C TYR A 86 -11.96 -6.87 -6.49
N SER A 87 -11.31 -5.74 -6.77
CA SER A 87 -11.54 -4.94 -7.97
C SER A 87 -10.25 -4.21 -8.38
N VAL A 88 -10.13 -3.86 -9.65
CA VAL A 88 -8.94 -3.18 -10.18
C VAL A 88 -8.83 -1.78 -9.56
N CYS A 89 -7.64 -1.46 -9.03
CA CYS A 89 -7.33 -0.15 -8.47
C CYS A 89 -5.97 0.34 -9.01
N PRO A 90 -5.90 1.52 -9.64
CA PRO A 90 -4.63 2.13 -10.05
C PRO A 90 -3.89 2.70 -8.84
N VAL A 91 -3.15 1.85 -8.11
CA VAL A 91 -2.57 2.20 -6.80
C VAL A 91 -1.57 3.35 -6.85
N PHE A 92 -0.84 3.53 -7.96
CA PHE A 92 0.20 4.56 -8.06
C PHE A 92 -0.31 5.94 -8.45
N LYS A 93 -1.61 6.10 -8.73
CA LYS A 93 -2.19 7.38 -9.13
C LYS A 93 -1.89 8.52 -8.14
N PRO A 94 -2.03 8.34 -6.81
CA PRO A 94 -1.75 9.40 -5.83
C PRO A 94 -0.29 9.84 -5.75
N LEU A 95 0.65 9.01 -6.22
CA LEU A 95 2.07 9.36 -6.20
C LEU A 95 2.45 10.40 -7.25
N ARG A 96 1.61 10.60 -8.27
CA ARG A 96 1.85 11.62 -9.29
C ARG A 96 1.81 13.02 -8.69
N ASP A 97 0.90 13.25 -7.76
CA ASP A 97 0.63 14.56 -7.18
C ASP A 97 1.76 14.98 -6.22
N LEU A 98 2.42 14.02 -5.56
CA LEU A 98 3.64 14.27 -4.77
C LEU A 98 4.78 14.93 -5.58
N LYS A 99 4.86 14.62 -6.88
CA LYS A 99 5.92 15.16 -7.74
C LYS A 99 5.70 16.65 -8.02
N GLU A 100 4.46 17.12 -8.01
CA GLU A 100 4.13 18.53 -8.26
C GLU A 100 4.36 19.37 -6.99
N ASP A 101 3.99 18.86 -5.80
CA ASP A 101 4.28 19.53 -4.52
C ASP A 101 5.79 19.63 -4.22
N SER A 102 6.57 18.61 -4.63
CA SER A 102 8.04 18.65 -4.51
C SER A 102 8.69 19.73 -5.37
N LEU A 103 8.06 20.12 -6.48
CA LEU A 103 8.57 21.12 -7.42
C LEU A 103 8.16 22.55 -6.99
N GLN A 104 6.95 22.74 -6.43
CA GLN A 104 6.51 24.04 -5.91
C GLN A 104 7.33 24.50 -4.70
N ASN A 105 7.77 23.55 -3.85
CA ASN A 105 8.63 23.86 -2.70
C ASN A 105 10.08 24.24 -3.06
N ILE A 106 10.51 24.08 -4.32
CA ILE A 106 11.82 24.52 -4.79
C ILE A 106 11.77 25.98 -5.26
N ASP A 107 10.61 26.44 -5.77
CA ASP A 107 10.45 27.78 -6.31
C ASP A 107 10.16 28.86 -5.23
N GLU A 108 9.64 28.47 -4.06
CA GLU A 108 9.40 29.41 -2.93
C GLU A 108 10.63 29.63 -2.02
N GLY A 109 11.70 28.84 -2.18
CA GLY A 109 12.94 28.94 -1.40
C GLY A 109 14.01 29.85 -2.00
N VAL A 110 13.72 30.51 -3.14
CA VAL A 110 14.63 31.42 -3.84
C VAL A 110 13.95 32.77 -4.05
N ASN A 111 13.82 33.55 -2.97
CA ASN A 111 13.73 35.02 -3.01
C ASN A 111 14.23 35.62 -1.69
#